data_AF-A0A1T4ZGP8-F1
#
_entry.id   AF-A0A1T4ZGP8-F1
#
_cell.length_a   1.000
_cell.length_b   1.000
_cell.length_c   1.000
_cell.angle_alpha   90.00
_cell.angle_beta   90.00
_cell.angle_gamma   90.00
#
_symmetry.space_group_name_H-M   'P 1'
#
loop_
_entity.id
_entity.type
_entity.pdbx_description
1 polymer ?
#
loop_
_entity_poly.entity_id
_entity_poly.type
_entity_poly.pdbx_seq_one_letter_code
_entity_poly.pdbx_strand_id
1 'polypeptide(L)'
;MLTLNLDDEAEKYLIEILSQEKTTSQELVKKLLRNHLTNLKPSQTILERMGGYPEYLLEGTKDLSDRETRKQILGENIKKRHEERQKL
;
A
#
# COMPACT_ATOMS: atom_id res chain seq x y z
N MET A 1 12.31 19.00 -25.83
CA MET A 1 12.52 19.78 -24.59
C MET A 1 11.17 20.22 -24.08
N LEU A 2 10.92 20.08 -22.78
CA LEU A 2 9.70 20.60 -22.16
C LEU A 2 9.91 22.10 -21.89
N THR A 3 8.98 22.96 -22.32
CA THR A 3 8.98 24.39 -21.99
C THR A 3 8.10 24.60 -20.76
N LEU A 4 8.69 25.12 -19.69
CA LEU A 4 7.99 25.47 -18.45
C LEU A 4 7.75 26.98 -18.45
N ASN A 5 6.49 27.38 -18.36
CA ASN A 5 6.14 28.78 -18.11
C ASN A 5 6.00 28.96 -16.61
N LEU A 6 6.88 29.78 -16.03
CA LEU A 6 6.80 30.19 -14.63
C LEU A 6 6.09 31.55 -14.57
N ASP A 7 5.42 31.81 -13.47
CA ASP A 7 4.92 33.14 -13.14
C ASP A 7 6.04 34.00 -12.54
N ASP A 8 5.84 35.32 -12.53
CA ASP A 8 6.82 36.30 -12.05
C ASP A 8 7.28 36.03 -10.61
N GLU A 9 6.44 35.38 -9.81
CA GLU A 9 6.75 35.02 -8.43
C GLU A 9 7.67 33.79 -8.37
N ALA A 10 7.35 32.72 -9.10
CA ALA A 10 8.20 31.53 -9.14
C ALA A 10 9.56 31.80 -9.81
N GLU A 11 9.64 32.73 -10.76
CA GLU A 11 10.92 33.17 -11.31
C GLU A 11 11.83 33.79 -10.24
N LYS A 12 11.27 34.61 -9.33
CA LYS A 12 12.03 35.18 -8.20
C LYS A 12 12.55 34.08 -7.28
N TYR A 13 11.70 33.10 -6.94
CA TYR A 13 12.12 31.96 -6.13
C TYR A 13 13.24 31.15 -6.79
N LEU A 14 13.14 30.92 -8.11
CA LEU A 14 14.17 30.20 -8.87
C LEU A 14 15.51 30.94 -8.80
N ILE A 15 15.52 32.26 -9.02
CA ILE A 15 16.75 33.08 -8.96
C ILE A 15 17.37 33.01 -7.55
N GLU A 16 16.54 33.14 -6.51
CA GLU A 16 17.00 33.09 -5.13
C GLU A 16 17.62 31.73 -4.78
N ILE A 17 16.94 30.63 -5.12
CA ILE A 17 17.43 29.28 -4.84
C ILE A 17 18.75 29.01 -5.58
N LEU A 18 18.85 29.41 -6.86
CA LEU A 18 20.07 29.24 -7.64
C LEU A 18 21.23 30.05 -7.06
N SER A 19 20.96 31.24 -6.51
CA SER A 19 21.98 32.06 -5.86
C SER A 19 22.56 31.41 -4.59
N GLN A 20 21.71 30.71 -3.83
CA GLN A 20 22.09 30.07 -2.57
C GLN A 20 22.79 28.72 -2.80
N GLU A 21 22.20 27.86 -3.64
CA GLU A 21 22.73 26.50 -3.87
C GLU A 21 23.91 26.49 -4.86
N LYS A 22 24.13 27.58 -5.63
CA LYS A 22 25.16 27.68 -6.69
C LYS A 22 25.06 26.54 -7.71
N THR A 23 23.85 26.11 -8.02
CA THR A 23 23.54 25.03 -8.96
C THR A 23 22.98 25.56 -10.27
N THR A 24 22.77 24.68 -11.24
CA THR A 24 22.08 25.02 -12.50
C THR A 24 20.57 24.76 -12.37
N SER A 25 19.77 25.51 -13.13
CA SER A 25 18.30 25.34 -13.16
C SER A 25 17.87 23.91 -13.50
N GLN A 26 18.58 23.26 -14.43
CA GLN A 26 18.31 21.87 -14.79
C GLN A 26 18.54 20.89 -13.63
N GLU A 27 19.59 21.10 -12.86
CA GLU A 27 19.95 20.24 -11.73
C GLU A 27 18.97 20.42 -10.57
N LEU A 28 18.59 21.68 -10.29
CA LEU A 28 17.55 22.00 -9.33
C LEU A 28 16.22 21.32 -9.68
N VAL A 29 15.78 21.42 -10.94
CA VAL A 29 14.53 20.79 -11.40
C VAL A 29 14.60 19.27 -11.24
N LYS A 30 15.72 18.62 -11.59
CA LYS A 30 15.90 17.17 -11.40
C LYS A 30 15.77 16.78 -9.93
N LYS A 31 16.40 17.54 -9.02
CA LYS A 31 16.37 17.31 -7.57
C LYS A 31 14.94 17.49 -7.02
N LEU A 32 14.26 18.57 -7.41
CA LEU A 32 12.88 18.84 -7.00
C LEU A 32 11.90 17.77 -7.48
N LEU A 33 11.99 17.36 -8.75
CA LEU A 33 11.13 16.31 -9.29
C LEU A 33 11.36 14.97 -8.58
N ARG A 34 12.62 14.62 -8.30
CA ARG A 34 12.95 13.41 -7.54
C ARG A 34 12.34 13.45 -6.14
N ASN A 35 12.53 14.54 -5.43
CA ASN A 35 12.01 14.73 -4.07
C ASN A 35 10.48 14.76 -4.03
N HIS A 36 9.86 15.44 -5.00
CA HIS A 36 8.42 15.50 -5.10
C HIS A 36 7.83 14.12 -5.41
N LEU A 37 8.44 13.35 -6.32
CA LEU A 37 8.03 11.98 -6.63
C LEU A 37 8.15 11.04 -5.42
N THR A 38 9.20 11.21 -4.60
CA THR A 38 9.31 10.44 -3.35
C THR A 38 8.26 10.82 -2.33
N ASN A 39 7.90 12.10 -2.24
CA ASN A 39 6.88 12.59 -1.30
C ASN A 39 5.45 12.32 -1.77
N LEU A 40 5.24 12.22 -3.08
CA LEU A 40 3.95 11.85 -3.69
C LEU A 40 3.54 10.42 -3.34
N LYS A 41 4.51 9.53 -3.08
CA LYS A 41 4.19 8.19 -2.63
C LYS A 41 3.73 8.28 -1.17
N PRO A 42 2.45 7.95 -0.86
CA PRO A 42 2.02 7.89 0.53
C PRO A 42 2.96 6.95 1.28
N SER A 43 3.41 7.37 2.46
CA SER A 43 4.23 6.50 3.31
C SER A 43 3.43 5.24 3.60
N GLN A 44 3.92 4.10 3.12
CA GLN A 44 3.23 2.84 3.37
C GLN A 44 3.09 2.63 4.88
N THR A 45 1.87 2.36 5.33
CA THR A 45 1.61 1.96 6.71
C THR A 45 2.41 0.69 7.02
N ILE A 46 2.63 0.40 8.31
CA ILE A 46 3.31 -0.85 8.71
C ILE A 46 2.57 -2.06 8.12
N LEU A 47 1.24 -2.01 8.09
CA LEU A 47 0.38 -3.05 7.52
C LEU A 47 0.60 -3.21 6.01
N GLU A 48 0.62 -2.12 5.25
CA GLU A 48 0.90 -2.17 3.81
C GLU A 48 2.32 -2.73 3.52
N ARG A 49 3.30 -2.38 4.35
CA ARG A 49 4.66 -2.95 4.26
C ARG A 49 4.70 -4.45 4.57
N MET A 50 3.79 -4.93 5.39
CA MET A 50 3.65 -6.35 5.75
C MET A 50 2.80 -7.16 4.77
N GLY A 51 2.32 -6.54 3.67
CA GLY A 51 1.49 -7.21 2.67
C GLY A 51 -0.01 -6.92 2.78
N GLY A 52 -0.41 -5.92 3.57
CA GLY A 52 -1.79 -5.47 3.70
C GLY A 52 -2.47 -5.93 4.99
N TYR A 53 -3.80 -5.81 5.03
CA TYR A 53 -4.59 -6.33 6.15
C TYR A 53 -4.73 -7.85 6.00
N PRO A 54 -4.44 -8.64 7.06
CA PRO A 54 -4.70 -10.06 7.03
C PRO A 54 -6.21 -10.32 6.87
N GLU A 55 -6.58 -11.03 5.80
CA GLU A 55 -7.97 -11.34 5.43
C GLU A 55 -8.72 -12.08 6.56
N TYR A 56 -8.02 -12.82 7.42
CA TYR A 56 -8.61 -13.74 8.40
C TYR A 56 -8.15 -13.51 9.86
N LEU A 57 -7.57 -12.34 10.20
CA LEU A 57 -7.03 -12.12 11.56
C LEU A 57 -8.12 -11.97 12.63
N LEU A 58 -9.25 -11.38 12.26
CA LEU A 58 -10.40 -11.13 13.13
C LEU A 58 -11.66 -11.88 12.69
N GLU A 59 -11.57 -12.68 11.62
CA GLU A 59 -12.51 -13.79 11.46
C GLU A 59 -12.22 -14.75 12.60
N GLY A 60 -12.85 -14.49 13.74
CA GLY A 60 -12.84 -15.38 14.88
C GLY A 60 -13.27 -16.74 14.35
N THR A 61 -12.28 -17.62 14.17
CA THR A 61 -12.54 -19.03 13.93
C THR A 61 -13.57 -19.42 14.96
N LYS A 62 -14.70 -20.02 14.53
CA LYS A 62 -15.65 -20.72 15.41
C LYS A 62 -14.80 -21.36 16.52
N ASP A 63 -14.98 -20.94 17.78
CA ASP A 63 -14.03 -21.25 18.84
C ASP A 63 -13.72 -22.76 18.85
N LEU A 64 -12.57 -23.11 18.26
CA LEU A 64 -12.18 -24.51 18.09
C LEU A 64 -11.74 -25.11 19.42
N SER A 65 -11.60 -24.28 20.46
CA SER A 65 -11.39 -24.74 21.83
C SER A 65 -12.64 -25.46 22.33
N ASP A 66 -13.83 -24.98 21.96
CA ASP A 66 -15.08 -25.62 22.34
C ASP A 66 -15.28 -26.96 21.63
N ARG A 67 -15.55 -27.98 22.43
CA ARG A 67 -15.73 -29.35 21.98
C ARG A 67 -16.98 -29.51 21.12
N GLU A 68 -18.06 -28.83 21.46
CA GLU A 68 -19.32 -28.98 20.72
C GLU A 68 -19.23 -28.30 19.35
N THR A 69 -18.60 -27.13 19.31
CA THR A 69 -18.24 -26.45 18.06
C THR A 69 -17.38 -27.34 17.15
N ARG A 70 -16.35 -28.02 17.68
CA ARG A 70 -15.53 -28.97 16.91
C ARG A 70 -16.33 -30.16 16.36
N LYS A 71 -17.20 -30.76 17.17
CA LYS A 71 -18.02 -31.90 16.73
C LYS A 71 -18.95 -31.53 15.59
N GLN A 72 -19.57 -30.35 15.65
CA GLN A 72 -20.46 -29.88 14.60
C GLN A 72 -19.72 -29.77 13.27
N ILE A 73 -18.55 -29.10 13.26
CA ILE A 73 -17.70 -28.93 12.07
C ILE A 73 -17.26 -30.30 11.50
N LEU A 74 -16.87 -31.23 12.37
CA LEU A 74 -16.51 -32.60 11.96
C LEU A 74 -17.69 -33.34 11.33
N GLY A 75 -18.89 -33.23 11.91
CA GLY A 75 -20.11 -33.83 11.37
C GLY A 75 -20.48 -33.28 9.99
N GLU A 76 -20.40 -31.97 9.81
CA GLU A 76 -20.64 -31.30 8.51
C GLU A 76 -19.64 -31.78 7.45
N ASN A 77 -18.34 -31.86 7.80
CA ASN A 77 -17.30 -32.33 6.90
C ASN A 77 -17.46 -33.81 6.49
N ILE A 78 -17.85 -34.68 7.45
CA ILE A 78 -18.10 -36.10 7.16
C ILE A 78 -19.30 -36.27 6.23
N LYS A 79 -20.39 -35.52 6.48
CA LYS A 79 -21.57 -35.53 5.61
C LYS A 79 -21.23 -35.07 4.19
N LYS A 80 -20.53 -33.95 4.07
CA LYS A 80 -20.11 -33.41 2.76
C LYS A 80 -19.28 -34.43 1.97
N ARG A 81 -18.29 -35.07 2.60
CA ARG A 81 -17.48 -36.13 1.96
C ARG A 81 -18.31 -37.35 1.54
N HIS A 82 -19.31 -37.70 2.34
CA HIS A 82 -20.21 -38.81 2.02
C HIS A 82 -21.09 -38.46 0.80
N GLU A 83 -21.66 -37.26 0.77
CA GLU A 83 -22.43 -36.77 -0.38
C GLU A 83 -21.58 -36.68 -1.67
N GLU A 84 -20.34 -36.20 -1.57
CA GLU A 84 -19.40 -36.15 -2.70
C GLU A 84 -19.09 -37.56 -3.24
N ARG A 85 -18.93 -38.56 -2.36
CA ARG A 85 -18.71 -39.96 -2.75
C ARG A 85 -19.95 -40.62 -3.36
N GLN A 86 -21.15 -40.22 -2.95
CA GLN A 86 -22.40 -40.74 -3.51
C GLN A 86 -22.77 -40.12 -4.86
N LYS A 87 -22.16 -38.97 -5.20
CA LYS A 87 -22.34 -38.29 -6.49
C LYS A 87 -21.34 -38.75 -7.57
N LEU A 88 -20.38 -39.60 -7.22
CA LEU A 88 -19.42 -40.27 -8.12
C LEU A 88 -19.94 -41.67 -8.47
#